data_AF-A0A150ITH9-F1
#
_entry.id   AF-A0A150ITH9-F1
#
_cell.length_a   1.000
_cell.length_b   1.000
_cell.length_c   1.000
_cell.angle_alpha   90.00
_cell.angle_beta   90.00
_cell.angle_gamma   90.00
#
_symmetry.space_group_name_H-M   'P 1'
#
loop_
_entity.id
_entity.type
_entity.pdbx_description
1 polymer ?
#
loop_
_entity_poly.entity_id
_entity_poly.type
_entity_poly.pdbx_seq_one_letter_code
_entity_poly.pdbx_strand_id
1 'polypeptide(L)'
;MGIYNEKNSFEREIARVQSAAISDENKNVILEFKSYLIATRIGILRTTRYVNILRQISQRYNSKNYSDWTKKDVIETLEKIEMEDYSPYTKKEFDKTLKRFFKWSKGEN
;
A
#
# COMPACT_ATOMS: atom_id res chain seq x y z
N MET A 1 -3.37 -19.02 13.67
CA MET A 1 -4.35 -17.91 13.81
C MET A 1 -5.51 -18.20 12.89
N GLY A 2 -6.75 -18.15 13.38
CA GLY A 2 -7.92 -18.55 12.60
C GLY A 2 -8.36 -17.50 11.58
N ILE A 3 -9.01 -17.98 10.51
CA ILE A 3 -9.54 -17.22 9.36
C ILE A 3 -10.34 -15.97 9.79
N TYR A 4 -11.05 -16.04 10.92
CA TYR A 4 -11.84 -14.93 11.47
C TYR A 4 -11.02 -13.67 11.79
N ASN A 5 -9.80 -13.83 12.33
CA ASN A 5 -8.94 -12.70 12.70
C ASN A 5 -8.36 -11.99 11.46
N GLU A 6 -8.19 -12.72 10.36
CA GLU A 6 -7.66 -12.17 9.11
C GLU A 6 -8.68 -11.27 8.43
N LYS A 7 -9.95 -11.71 8.38
CA LYS A 7 -11.07 -10.93 7.83
C LYS A 7 -11.30 -9.63 8.60
N ASN A 8 -11.31 -9.70 9.94
CA ASN A 8 -11.45 -8.50 10.77
C ASN A 8 -10.30 -7.51 10.57
N SER A 9 -9.07 -8.00 10.40
CA SER A 9 -7.91 -7.14 10.15
C SER A 9 -7.99 -6.46 8.78
N PHE A 10 -8.48 -7.19 7.77
CA PHE A 10 -8.73 -6.64 6.45
C PHE A 10 -9.80 -5.55 6.48
N GLU A 11 -10.98 -5.82 7.04
CA GLU A 11 -12.08 -4.86 7.12
C GLU A 11 -11.68 -3.58 7.87
N ARG A 12 -10.95 -3.70 8.98
CA ARG A 12 -10.39 -2.55 9.70
C ARG A 12 -9.43 -1.74 8.85
N GLU A 13 -8.59 -2.39 8.04
CA GLU A 13 -7.66 -1.66 7.19
C GLU A 13 -8.39 -0.92 6.07
N ILE A 14 -9.46 -1.50 5.51
CA ILE A 14 -10.32 -0.80 4.53
C ILE A 14 -10.97 0.43 5.16
N ALA A 15 -11.51 0.30 6.38
CA ALA A 15 -12.08 1.42 7.10
C ALA A 15 -11.04 2.53 7.40
N ARG A 16 -9.78 2.15 7.67
CA ARG A 16 -8.68 3.11 7.84
C ARG A 16 -8.32 3.83 6.56
N VAL A 17 -8.38 3.19 5.40
CA VAL A 17 -8.17 3.88 4.11
C VAL A 17 -9.28 4.90 3.88
N GLN A 18 -10.54 4.52 4.10
CA GLN A 18 -11.69 5.41 3.88
C GLN A 18 -11.65 6.65 4.79
N SER A 19 -11.23 6.48 6.05
CA SER A 19 -11.11 7.55 7.05
C SER A 19 -9.75 8.27 7.06
N ALA A 20 -8.80 7.85 6.23
CA ALA A 20 -7.47 8.47 6.21
C ALA A 20 -7.52 9.90 5.68
N ALA A 21 -6.74 10.79 6.31
CA ALA A 21 -6.45 12.13 5.80
C ALA A 21 -5.48 12.07 4.60
N ILE A 22 -5.93 11.49 3.50
CA ILE A 22 -5.27 11.44 2.19
C ILE A 22 -6.27 11.84 1.11
N SER A 23 -5.80 12.21 -0.08
CA SER A 23 -6.64 12.53 -1.23
C SER A 23 -7.63 11.40 -1.54
N ASP A 24 -8.84 11.73 -2.00
CA ASP A 24 -9.82 10.72 -2.40
C ASP A 24 -9.34 9.88 -3.59
N GLU A 25 -8.50 10.44 -4.47
CA GLU A 25 -7.85 9.68 -5.55
C GLU A 25 -6.95 8.57 -5.00
N ASN A 26 -6.07 8.86 -4.04
CA ASN A 26 -5.28 7.81 -3.38
C ASN A 26 -6.15 6.77 -2.65
N LYS A 27 -7.25 7.17 -2.02
CA LYS A 27 -8.18 6.19 -1.41
C LYS A 27 -8.73 5.25 -2.47
N ASN A 28 -9.21 5.81 -3.58
CA ASN A 28 -9.83 5.05 -4.67
C ASN A 28 -8.83 4.07 -5.30
N VAL A 29 -7.64 4.53 -5.68
CA VAL A 29 -6.64 3.66 -6.34
C VAL A 29 -6.11 2.57 -5.40
N ILE A 30 -6.00 2.83 -4.09
CA ILE A 30 -5.66 1.80 -3.10
C ILE A 30 -6.77 0.74 -3.03
N LEU A 31 -8.04 1.14 -3.05
CA LEU A 31 -9.19 0.23 -3.00
C LEU A 31 -9.37 -0.56 -4.31
N GLU A 32 -9.03 0.02 -5.45
CA GLU A 32 -8.95 -0.68 -6.74
C GLU A 32 -7.83 -1.72 -6.75
N PHE A 33 -6.63 -1.34 -6.28
CA PHE A 33 -5.52 -2.28 -6.16
C PHE A 33 -5.85 -3.44 -5.23
N LYS A 34 -6.53 -3.17 -4.10
CA LYS A 34 -7.07 -4.20 -3.21
C LYS A 34 -7.99 -5.18 -3.98
N SER A 35 -8.89 -4.69 -4.82
CA SER A 35 -9.79 -5.53 -5.62
C SER A 35 -8.99 -6.41 -6.60
N TYR A 36 -7.97 -5.85 -7.25
CA TYR A 36 -7.06 -6.60 -8.12
C TYR A 36 -6.30 -7.71 -7.35
N LEU A 37 -5.77 -7.42 -6.16
CA LEU A 37 -5.03 -8.41 -5.35
C LEU A 37 -5.93 -9.59 -4.92
N ILE A 38 -7.19 -9.32 -4.58
CA ILE A 38 -8.17 -10.36 -4.25
C ILE A 38 -8.52 -11.18 -5.51
N ALA A 39 -8.81 -10.52 -6.64
CA ALA A 39 -9.13 -11.18 -7.90
C ALA A 39 -7.98 -12.09 -8.39
N THR A 40 -6.74 -11.71 -8.11
CA THR A 40 -5.51 -12.47 -8.45
C THR A 40 -5.06 -13.46 -7.37
N ARG A 41 -5.92 -13.76 -6.37
CA ARG A 41 -5.70 -14.77 -5.33
C ARG A 41 -4.44 -14.56 -4.47
N ILE A 42 -4.06 -13.31 -4.21
CA ILE A 42 -2.88 -13.00 -3.36
C ILE A 42 -3.07 -13.37 -1.88
N GLY A 43 -4.32 -13.45 -1.43
CA GLY A 43 -4.69 -13.77 -0.06
C GLY A 43 -4.92 -12.53 0.80
N ILE A 44 -5.82 -12.67 1.78
CA ILE A 44 -6.33 -11.56 2.60
C ILE A 44 -5.21 -10.89 3.38
N LEU A 45 -4.37 -11.65 4.10
CA LEU A 45 -3.29 -11.08 4.91
C LEU A 45 -2.29 -10.26 4.09
N ARG A 46 -1.88 -10.77 2.92
CA ARG A 46 -0.97 -10.04 2.03
C ARG A 46 -1.63 -8.81 1.45
N THR A 47 -2.92 -8.90 1.10
CA THR A 47 -3.70 -7.74 0.62
C THR A 47 -3.79 -6.66 1.70
N THR A 48 -4.13 -7.03 2.94
CA THR A 48 -4.15 -6.10 4.08
C THR A 48 -2.81 -5.42 4.27
N ARG A 49 -1.70 -6.15 4.13
CA ARG A 49 -0.35 -5.57 4.23
C ARG A 49 -0.08 -4.55 3.13
N TYR A 50 -0.36 -4.89 1.87
CA TYR A 50 -0.17 -3.96 0.75
C TYR A 50 -0.99 -2.69 0.92
N VAL A 51 -2.27 -2.82 1.29
CA VAL A 51 -3.17 -1.69 1.54
C VAL A 51 -2.66 -0.82 2.69
N ASN A 52 -2.23 -1.43 3.79
CA ASN A 52 -1.69 -0.72 4.95
C ASN A 52 -0.46 0.10 4.59
N ILE A 53 0.49 -0.50 3.87
CA ILE A 53 1.72 0.17 3.45
C ILE A 53 1.41 1.35 2.54
N LEU A 54 0.53 1.20 1.54
CA LEU A 54 0.16 2.31 0.66
C LEU A 54 -0.50 3.45 1.46
N ARG A 55 -1.45 3.15 2.34
CA ARG A 55 -2.03 4.17 3.22
C ARG A 55 -0.96 4.91 4.03
N GLN A 56 -0.01 4.19 4.64
CA GLN A 56 1.07 4.81 5.41
C GLN A 56 1.98 5.69 4.56
N ILE A 57 2.33 5.22 3.36
CA ILE A 57 3.12 5.98 2.38
C ILE A 57 2.46 7.32 2.09
N SER A 58 1.17 7.29 1.73
CA SER A 58 0.42 8.50 1.40
C SER A 58 0.21 9.43 2.60
N GLN A 59 0.12 8.89 3.82
CA GLN A 59 -0.08 9.69 5.03
C GLN A 59 1.20 10.33 5.57
N ARG A 60 2.35 9.67 5.40
CA ARG A 60 3.56 10.01 6.17
C ARG A 60 4.74 10.45 5.32
N TYR A 61 4.83 9.98 4.08
CA TYR A 61 6.07 10.10 3.31
C TYR A 61 5.92 10.96 2.07
N ASN A 62 4.77 10.86 1.38
CA ASN A 62 4.49 11.62 0.19
C ASN A 62 2.97 11.80 0.00
N SER A 63 2.51 13.06 0.05
CA SER A 63 1.10 13.42 -0.04
C SER A 63 0.58 13.57 -1.47
N LYS A 64 1.43 13.41 -2.50
CA LYS A 64 1.01 13.45 -3.90
C LYS A 64 0.09 12.28 -4.22
N ASN A 65 -0.79 12.48 -5.20
CA ASN A 65 -1.53 11.39 -5.80
C ASN A 65 -0.58 10.40 -6.44
N TYR A 66 -0.83 9.10 -6.30
CA TYR A 66 0.01 8.06 -6.88
C TYR A 66 0.14 8.14 -8.41
N SER A 67 -0.88 8.65 -9.08
CA SER A 67 -0.89 8.94 -10.52
C SER A 67 0.21 9.93 -10.95
N ASP A 68 0.58 10.84 -10.05
CA ASP A 68 1.58 11.89 -10.29
C ASP A 68 3.01 11.47 -9.89
N TRP A 69 3.20 10.25 -9.37
CA TRP A 69 4.50 9.82 -8.89
C TRP A 69 5.48 9.55 -10.04
N THR A 70 6.61 10.21 -9.96
CA THR A 70 7.77 9.94 -10.81
C THR A 70 8.67 8.87 -10.19
N LYS A 71 9.66 8.40 -10.95
CA LYS A 71 10.73 7.55 -10.41
C LYS A 71 11.45 8.21 -9.22
N LYS A 72 11.59 9.53 -9.24
CA LYS A 72 12.22 10.30 -8.17
C LYS A 72 11.40 10.23 -6.88
N ASP A 73 10.07 10.38 -6.97
CA ASP A 73 9.17 10.28 -5.81
C ASP A 73 9.25 8.91 -5.12
N VAL A 74 9.40 7.84 -5.89
CA VAL A 74 9.60 6.47 -5.36
C VAL A 74 10.93 6.39 -4.61
N ILE A 75 12.03 6.87 -5.21
CA ILE A 75 13.37 6.82 -4.62
C ILE A 75 13.40 7.62 -3.31
N GLU A 76 12.94 8.87 -3.33
CA GLU A 76 12.92 9.74 -2.14
C GLU A 76 12.05 9.16 -1.03
N THR A 77 10.93 8.52 -1.38
CA THR A 77 10.08 7.84 -0.38
C THR A 77 10.82 6.66 0.26
N LEU A 78 11.48 5.81 -0.54
CA LEU A 78 12.23 4.66 -0.03
C LEU A 78 13.46 5.07 0.77
N GLU A 79 14.13 6.17 0.38
CA GLU A 79 15.24 6.75 1.14
C GLU A 79 14.77 7.18 2.54
N LYS A 80 13.65 7.89 2.65
CA LYS A 80 13.07 8.24 3.97
C LYS A 80 12.79 7.02 4.81
N ILE A 81 12.20 5.97 4.22
CA ILE A 81 11.88 4.71 4.92
C ILE A 81 13.16 3.97 5.36
N GLU A 82 14.24 4.05 4.59
CA GLU A 82 15.52 3.43 4.95
C GLU A 82 16.16 4.10 6.17
N MET A 83 15.91 5.39 6.37
CA MET A 83 16.40 6.15 7.53
C MET A 83 15.58 5.91 8.80
N GLU A 84 14.40 5.28 8.72
CA GLU A 84 13.56 4.94 9.87
C GLU A 84 14.10 3.70 10.62
N ASP A 85 13.79 3.62 11.92
CA ASP A 85 14.09 2.47 12.79
C ASP A 85 13.11 1.29 12.56
N TYR A 86 13.03 0.86 11.30
CA TYR A 86 12.28 -0.31 10.90
C TYR A 86 13.22 -1.49 10.66
N SER A 87 12.72 -2.69 10.96
CA SER A 87 13.44 -3.92 10.63
C SER A 87 13.75 -3.98 9.12
N PRO A 88 14.85 -4.61 8.70
CA PRO A 88 15.18 -4.79 7.28
C PRO A 88 14.04 -5.47 6.50
N TYR A 89 13.32 -6.38 7.15
CA TYR A 89 12.14 -7.01 6.57
C TYR A 89 11.03 -6.02 6.28
N THR A 90 10.71 -5.15 7.24
CA THR A 90 9.68 -4.10 7.09
C THR A 90 10.03 -3.16 5.94
N LYS A 91 11.27 -2.66 5.87
CA LYS A 91 11.76 -1.80 4.79
C LYS A 91 11.60 -2.46 3.42
N LYS A 92 11.95 -3.75 3.32
CA LYS A 92 11.76 -4.55 2.11
C LYS A 92 10.28 -4.72 1.71
N GLU A 93 9.36 -4.75 2.66
CA GLU A 93 7.92 -4.81 2.35
C GLU A 93 7.41 -3.50 1.75
N PHE A 94 7.92 -2.33 2.17
CA PHE A 94 7.63 -1.06 1.52
C PHE A 94 8.05 -1.06 0.04
N ASP A 95 9.31 -1.44 -0.24
CA ASP A 95 9.84 -1.55 -1.60
C ASP A 95 9.03 -2.51 -2.48
N LYS A 96 8.77 -3.73 -1.99
CA LYS A 96 7.94 -4.71 -2.70
C LYS A 96 6.53 -4.19 -2.99
N THR A 97 5.94 -3.48 -2.04
CA THR A 97 4.59 -2.92 -2.20
C THR A 97 4.56 -1.88 -3.31
N LEU A 98 5.47 -0.91 -3.28
CA LEU A 98 5.55 0.13 -4.31
C LEU A 98 5.82 -0.47 -5.69
N LYS A 99 6.77 -1.40 -5.80
CA LYS A 99 7.06 -2.09 -7.07
C LYS A 99 5.83 -2.78 -7.64
N ARG A 100 5.14 -3.58 -6.82
CA ARG A 100 3.95 -4.31 -7.25
C ARG A 100 2.81 -3.37 -7.63
N PHE A 101 2.58 -2.33 -6.83
CA PHE A 101 1.53 -1.35 -7.05
C PHE A 101 1.74 -0.58 -8.36
N PHE A 102 2.94 -0.04 -8.59
CA PHE A 102 3.23 0.70 -9.82
C PHE A 102 3.34 -0.18 -11.06
N LYS A 103 3.72 -1.46 -10.91
CA LYS A 103 3.64 -2.42 -12.01
C LYS A 103 2.18 -2.62 -12.43
N TRP A 104 1.30 -2.87 -11.46
CA TRP A 104 -0.14 -3.00 -11.70
C TRP A 104 -0.75 -1.72 -12.28
N SER A 105 -0.43 -0.54 -11.74
CA SER A 105 -1.04 0.72 -12.18
C SER A 105 -0.70 1.09 -13.63
N LYS A 106 0.41 0.56 -14.16
CA LYS A 106 0.82 0.72 -15.56
C LYS A 106 0.25 -0.34 -16.51
N GLY A 107 -0.53 -1.30 -15.99
CA GLY A 107 -1.05 -2.42 -16.76
C GLY A 107 0.00 -3.48 -17.11
N GLU A 108 1.18 -3.44 -16.49
CA GLU A 108 2.21 -4.46 -16.67
C GLU A 108 1.84 -5.69 -15.82
N ASN A 109 1.43 -6.81 -16.44
CA ASN A 109 1.14 -8.06 -15.72
C ASN A 109 2.39 -8.94 -15.54
#